data_AF-A0A973MDI3-F1
#
_entry.id   AF-A0A973MDI3-F1
#
_cell.length_a   1.000
_cell.length_b   1.000
_cell.length_c   1.000
_cell.angle_alpha   90.00
_cell.angle_beta   90.00
_cell.angle_gamma   90.00
#
_symmetry.space_group_name_H-M   'P 1'
#
loop_
_entity.id
_entity.type
_entity.pdbx_description
1 polymer ?
#
loop_
_entity_poly.entity_id
_entity_poly.type
_entity_poly.pdbx_seq_one_letter_code
_entity_poly.pdbx_strand_id
1 'polypeptide(L)'
;MGLSPELPAAVYAVHHPDFGAVKTGICLEPRQRRISVHQRRGWVLLADFGTPTALDASAIERRVLDGLATPVWEATGFGARKIDGLPGHGRIAECRHCGTPRATPSLRFRREGFLTREQMPQGGSSETFDARLVSPGRMQLALYFAEAEQRARYYPDREDDKDAFEARRLRVVRRVEVERLRRRVY
;
A
#
# COMPACT_ATOMS: atom_id res chain seq x y z
N MET A 1 -14.78 1.87 2.99
CA MET A 1 -15.01 0.47 3.40
C MET A 1 -13.64 -0.14 3.66
N GLY A 2 -13.28 -0.32 4.93
CA GLY A 2 -12.00 -0.91 5.33
C GLY A 2 -12.14 -2.42 5.45
N LEU A 3 -11.16 -3.17 4.93
CA LEU A 3 -11.07 -4.61 5.15
C LEU A 3 -10.93 -4.86 6.66
N SER A 4 -11.56 -5.92 7.18
CA SER A 4 -11.41 -6.28 8.59
C SER A 4 -9.94 -6.68 8.84
N PRO A 5 -9.20 -5.93 9.69
CA PRO A 5 -7.74 -6.01 9.76
C PRO A 5 -7.21 -7.40 10.12
N GLU A 6 -7.94 -8.12 10.99
CA GLU A 6 -7.53 -9.40 11.56
C GLU A 6 -7.98 -10.64 10.77
N LEU A 7 -8.69 -10.44 9.66
CA LEU A 7 -9.17 -11.56 8.84
C LEU A 7 -8.11 -11.98 7.82
N PRO A 8 -8.08 -13.28 7.45
CA PRO A 8 -7.20 -13.76 6.38
C PRO A 8 -7.43 -12.98 5.10
N ALA A 9 -6.32 -12.62 4.46
CA ALA A 9 -6.32 -11.79 3.28
C ALA A 9 -5.30 -12.30 2.27
N ALA A 10 -5.20 -11.60 1.15
CA ALA A 10 -4.19 -11.80 0.16
C ALA A 10 -3.75 -10.47 -0.43
N VAL A 11 -2.49 -10.42 -0.85
CA VAL A 11 -1.92 -9.36 -1.68
C VAL A 11 -1.63 -9.94 -3.06
N TYR A 12 -1.88 -9.18 -4.11
CA TYR A 12 -1.72 -9.63 -5.49
C TYR A 12 -1.17 -8.53 -6.39
N ALA A 13 -0.49 -8.95 -7.45
CA ALA A 13 -0.04 -8.10 -8.54
C ALA A 13 -0.73 -8.52 -9.85
N VAL A 14 -1.18 -7.54 -10.62
CA VAL A 14 -1.85 -7.73 -11.91
C VAL A 14 -1.28 -6.76 -12.95
N HIS A 15 -1.40 -7.13 -14.22
CA HIS A 15 -0.98 -6.34 -15.37
C HIS A 15 -2.13 -6.21 -16.37
N HIS A 16 -2.33 -5.04 -16.95
CA HIS A 16 -3.23 -4.85 -18.08
C HIS A 16 -2.43 -4.58 -19.35
N PRO A 17 -2.43 -5.49 -20.34
CA PRO A 17 -1.62 -5.32 -21.56
C PRO A 17 -2.11 -4.15 -22.40
N ASP A 18 -3.41 -4.03 -22.61
CA ASP A 18 -3.96 -3.00 -23.51
C ASP A 18 -3.77 -1.57 -22.99
N PHE A 19 -3.84 -1.37 -21.68
CA PHE A 19 -3.57 -0.06 -21.05
C PHE A 19 -2.11 0.13 -20.66
N GLY A 20 -1.25 -0.87 -20.89
CA GLY A 20 0.14 -0.84 -20.44
C GLY A 20 0.24 -0.49 -18.95
N ALA A 21 -0.50 -1.18 -18.10
CA ALA A 21 -0.62 -0.84 -16.68
C ALA A 21 -0.21 -2.01 -15.78
N VAL A 22 0.33 -1.72 -14.59
CA VAL A 22 0.57 -2.72 -13.54
C VAL A 22 0.02 -2.22 -12.22
N LYS A 23 -0.55 -3.12 -11.42
CA LYS A 23 -1.20 -2.77 -10.16
C LYS A 23 -0.89 -3.81 -9.09
N THR A 24 -0.70 -3.34 -7.86
CA THR A 24 -0.82 -4.17 -6.66
C THR A 24 -2.14 -3.88 -5.95
N GLY A 25 -2.64 -4.86 -5.21
CA GLY A 25 -3.85 -4.72 -4.43
C GLY A 25 -3.98 -5.76 -3.33
N ILE A 26 -4.84 -5.49 -2.36
CA ILE A 26 -5.22 -6.44 -1.31
C ILE A 26 -6.69 -6.85 -1.38
N CYS A 27 -7.01 -8.02 -0.83
CA CYS A 27 -8.39 -8.49 -0.67
C CYS A 27 -8.53 -9.49 0.48
N LEU A 28 -9.74 -9.61 1.05
CA LEU A 28 -10.04 -10.69 1.99
C LEU A 28 -10.18 -12.03 1.26
N GLU A 29 -9.93 -13.13 1.98
CA GLU A 29 -10.23 -14.46 1.48
C GLU A 29 -11.75 -14.74 1.48
N PRO A 30 -12.30 -15.42 0.43
CA PRO A 30 -11.61 -16.00 -0.72
C PRO A 30 -11.23 -14.96 -1.80
N ARG A 31 -9.93 -14.87 -2.10
CA ARG A 31 -9.35 -13.88 -3.02
C ARG A 31 -9.77 -14.05 -4.48
N GLN A 32 -10.20 -15.26 -4.86
CA GLN A 32 -10.61 -15.61 -6.23
C GLN A 32 -11.68 -14.63 -6.75
N ARG A 33 -12.62 -14.19 -5.90
CA ARG A 33 -13.66 -13.25 -6.33
C ARG A 33 -13.07 -11.92 -6.82
N ARG A 34 -12.05 -11.38 -6.13
CA ARG A 34 -11.43 -10.11 -6.50
C ARG A 34 -10.55 -10.28 -7.74
N ILE A 35 -9.76 -11.35 -7.79
CA ILE A 35 -8.89 -11.66 -8.92
C ILE A 35 -9.71 -11.89 -10.20
N SER A 36 -10.79 -12.68 -10.13
CA SER A 36 -11.66 -12.92 -11.29
C SER A 36 -12.41 -11.69 -11.77
N VAL A 37 -12.67 -10.69 -10.91
CA VAL A 37 -13.20 -9.39 -11.35
C VAL A 37 -12.17 -8.65 -12.20
N HIS A 38 -10.89 -8.66 -11.80
CA HIS A 38 -9.82 -8.06 -12.60
C HIS A 38 -9.62 -8.82 -13.91
N GLN A 39 -9.56 -10.14 -13.88
CA GLN A 39 -9.38 -10.96 -15.10
C GLN A 39 -10.47 -10.73 -16.14
N ARG A 40 -11.73 -10.61 -15.72
CA ARG A 40 -12.85 -10.28 -16.63
C ARG A 40 -12.73 -8.90 -17.28
N ARG A 41 -11.86 -8.03 -16.76
CA ARG A 41 -11.58 -6.69 -17.27
C ARG A 41 -10.20 -6.61 -17.93
N GLY A 42 -9.70 -7.71 -18.48
CA GLY A 42 -8.44 -7.73 -19.23
C GLY A 42 -7.16 -7.75 -18.39
N TRP A 43 -7.26 -7.82 -17.06
CA TRP A 43 -6.07 -7.91 -16.21
C TRP A 43 -5.54 -9.34 -16.14
N VAL A 44 -4.24 -9.49 -16.35
CA VAL A 44 -3.48 -10.73 -16.17
C VAL A 44 -2.94 -10.77 -14.74
N LEU A 45 -3.16 -11.87 -14.03
CA LEU A 45 -2.56 -12.10 -12.72
C LEU A 45 -1.06 -12.40 -12.90
N LEU A 46 -0.22 -11.65 -12.19
CA LEU A 46 1.24 -11.86 -12.18
C LEU A 46 1.65 -12.74 -11.00
N ALA A 47 1.12 -12.45 -9.81
CA ALA A 47 1.40 -13.18 -8.58
C ALA A 47 0.33 -12.85 -7.52
N ASP A 48 0.13 -13.77 -6.58
CA ASP A 48 -0.68 -13.58 -5.38
C ASP A 48 -0.10 -14.35 -4.20
N PHE A 49 -0.22 -13.77 -3.01
CA PHE A 49 0.21 -14.38 -1.76
C PHE A 49 -0.93 -14.29 -0.74
N GLY A 50 -1.28 -15.43 -0.15
CA GLY A 50 -2.15 -15.44 1.02
C GLY A 50 -1.37 -14.92 2.24
N THR A 51 -2.01 -14.08 3.05
CA THR A 51 -1.41 -13.52 4.25
C THR A 51 -2.22 -13.89 5.48
N PRO A 52 -1.60 -13.95 6.68
CA PRO A 52 -2.33 -14.28 7.90
C PRO A 52 -3.48 -13.32 8.20
N THR A 53 -3.25 -12.03 7.96
CA THR A 53 -4.23 -10.97 8.21
C THR A 53 -4.25 -9.93 7.09
N ALA A 54 -5.29 -9.11 7.04
CA ALA A 54 -5.36 -7.95 6.16
C ALA A 54 -4.36 -6.85 6.54
N LEU A 55 -3.92 -6.81 7.81
CA LEU A 55 -2.81 -5.95 8.23
C LEU A 55 -1.50 -6.38 7.58
N ASP A 56 -1.21 -7.68 7.55
CA ASP A 56 -0.02 -8.20 6.86
C ASP A 56 -0.07 -7.88 5.36
N ALA A 57 -1.23 -8.10 4.71
CA ALA A 57 -1.42 -7.76 3.30
C ALA A 57 -1.18 -6.27 3.03
N SER A 58 -1.76 -5.39 3.85
CA SER A 58 -1.60 -3.94 3.71
C SER A 58 -0.16 -3.50 3.97
N ALA A 59 0.55 -4.14 4.90
CA ALA A 59 1.96 -3.87 5.14
C ALA A 59 2.84 -4.27 3.95
N ILE A 60 2.57 -5.41 3.33
CA ILE A 60 3.27 -5.85 2.11
C ILE A 60 2.96 -4.91 0.94
N GLU A 61 1.68 -4.62 0.68
CA GLU A 61 1.24 -3.69 -0.36
C GLU A 61 1.91 -2.31 -0.20
N ARG A 62 1.93 -1.78 1.02
CA ARG A 62 2.58 -0.49 1.29
C ARG A 62 4.07 -0.51 0.95
N ARG A 63 4.79 -1.57 1.31
CA ARG A 63 6.22 -1.71 0.95
C ARG A 63 6.43 -1.78 -0.56
N VAL A 64 5.58 -2.50 -1.28
CA VAL A 64 5.62 -2.54 -2.75
C VAL A 64 5.45 -1.13 -3.32
N LEU A 65 4.44 -0.40 -2.84
CA LEU A 65 4.17 0.97 -3.29
C LEU A 65 5.32 1.92 -2.94
N ASP A 66 5.90 1.80 -1.74
CA ASP A 66 7.05 2.61 -1.31
C ASP A 66 8.32 2.30 -2.11
N GLY A 67 8.56 1.04 -2.48
CA GLY A 67 9.73 0.63 -3.24
C GLY A 67 9.64 0.92 -4.75
N LEU A 68 8.43 1.11 -5.28
CA LEU A 68 8.21 1.36 -6.71
C LEU A 68 7.87 2.81 -7.05
N ALA A 69 7.19 3.53 -6.15
CA ALA A 69 6.83 4.92 -6.39
C ALA A 69 8.03 5.86 -6.19
N THR A 70 8.02 6.97 -6.92
CA THR A 70 8.99 8.05 -6.70
C THR A 70 8.52 8.89 -5.52
N PRO A 71 9.32 9.01 -4.43
CA PRO A 71 8.99 9.88 -3.32
C PRO A 71 9.19 11.34 -3.73
N VAL A 72 8.16 12.17 -3.55
CA VAL A 72 8.21 13.60 -3.86
C VAL A 72 7.79 14.39 -2.63
N TRP A 73 8.56 15.43 -2.32
CA TRP A 73 8.29 16.37 -1.23
C TRP A 73 7.98 17.74 -1.81
N GLU A 74 6.71 18.12 -1.76
CA GLU A 74 6.23 19.40 -2.28
C GLU A 74 6.17 20.43 -1.15
N ALA A 75 6.70 21.63 -1.37
CA ALA A 75 6.48 22.75 -0.47
C ALA A 75 5.01 23.18 -0.56
N THR A 76 4.30 23.17 0.57
CA THR A 76 2.87 23.52 0.66
C THR A 76 2.62 24.93 1.20
N GLY A 77 3.69 25.62 1.57
CA GLY A 77 3.66 26.96 2.14
C GLY A 77 4.77 27.11 3.17
N PHE A 78 4.77 28.25 3.86
CA PHE A 78 5.66 28.53 4.98
C PHE A 78 4.86 28.42 6.27
N GLY A 79 5.40 27.72 7.27
CA GLY A 79 4.77 27.68 8.59
C GLY A 79 4.66 29.09 9.18
N ALA A 80 3.51 29.44 9.74
CA ALA A 80 3.40 30.67 10.53
C ALA A 80 4.11 30.45 11.87
N ARG A 81 5.25 31.11 12.12
CA ARG A 81 5.72 31.26 13.51
C ARG A 81 4.87 32.33 14.17
N LYS A 82 4.09 31.97 15.19
CA LYS A 82 3.70 32.94 16.21
C LYS A 82 4.92 33.17 17.09
N ILE A 83 5.49 34.36 17.04
CA ILE A 83 6.43 34.82 18.05
C ILE A 83 5.59 35.62 19.04
N ASP A 84 5.50 35.15 20.28
CA ASP A 84 4.73 35.84 21.31
C ASP A 84 5.30 37.26 21.51
N GLY A 85 4.41 38.26 21.48
CA GLY A 85 4.75 39.67 21.74
C GLY A 85 5.07 40.55 20.52
N LEU A 86 5.07 40.04 19.29
CA LEU A 86 5.33 40.86 18.09
C LEU A 86 4.17 40.82 17.07
N PRO A 87 3.25 41.80 17.09
CA PRO A 87 2.21 41.91 16.06
C PRO A 87 2.85 42.12 14.67
N GLY A 88 2.26 41.49 13.64
CA GLY A 88 2.64 41.70 12.23
C GLY A 88 3.70 40.79 11.62
N HIS A 89 4.36 39.91 12.39
CA HIS A 89 5.49 39.10 11.89
C HIS A 89 5.11 37.74 11.27
N GLY A 90 3.82 37.48 11.04
CA GLY A 90 3.31 36.14 10.73
C GLY A 90 3.38 35.67 9.26
N ARG A 91 3.76 36.51 8.29
CA ARG A 91 3.74 36.15 6.85
C ARG A 91 4.75 36.89 5.98
N ILE A 92 5.93 37.24 6.51
CA ILE A 92 6.91 38.02 5.74
C ILE A 92 8.03 37.09 5.28
N ALA A 93 8.34 37.13 3.99
CA ALA A 93 9.42 36.37 3.36
C ALA A 93 10.83 36.72 3.88
N GLU A 94 10.98 37.62 4.84
CA GLU A 94 12.19 38.00 5.59
C GLU A 94 11.85 39.33 6.25
N CYS A 95 11.86 39.44 7.58
CA CYS A 95 11.71 40.76 8.20
C CYS A 95 13.09 41.44 8.21
N ARG A 96 13.36 42.26 7.19
CA ARG A 96 14.62 43.03 7.08
C ARG A 96 14.86 44.00 8.24
N HIS A 97 13.85 44.23 9.08
CA HIS A 97 13.92 45.12 10.22
C HIS A 97 14.44 44.44 11.51
N CYS A 98 14.08 43.18 11.76
CA CYS A 98 14.46 42.47 13.00
C CYS A 98 15.36 41.24 12.77
N GLY A 99 15.71 40.91 11.52
CA GLY A 99 16.61 39.79 11.21
C GLY A 99 16.01 38.40 11.43
N THR A 100 14.70 38.29 11.68
CA THR A 100 14.05 36.99 11.86
C THR A 100 14.15 36.16 10.57
N PRO A 101 14.73 34.96 10.62
CA PRO A 101 14.94 34.12 9.43
C PRO A 101 13.60 33.69 8.82
N ARG A 102 13.61 33.38 7.52
CA ARG A 102 12.45 32.78 6.83
C ARG A 102 11.94 31.58 7.62
N ALA A 103 10.62 31.49 7.74
CA ALA A 103 10.01 30.26 8.22
C ALA A 103 10.42 29.10 7.31
N THR A 104 10.65 27.93 7.89
CA THR A 104 10.91 26.72 7.12
C THR A 104 9.64 26.34 6.34
N PRO A 105 9.72 26.00 5.05
CA PRO A 105 8.57 25.56 4.30
C PRO A 105 7.99 24.26 4.90
N SER A 106 6.66 24.17 4.97
CA SER A 106 6.00 22.90 5.30
C SER A 106 6.04 22.00 4.08
N LEU A 107 6.61 20.80 4.24
CA LEU A 107 6.69 19.82 3.17
C LEU A 107 5.52 18.84 3.26
N ARG A 108 4.91 18.53 2.11
CA ARG A 108 3.94 17.45 1.96
C ARG A 108 4.58 16.33 1.18
N PHE A 109 4.56 15.14 1.77
CA PHE A 109 4.95 13.92 1.10
C PHE A 109 3.87 13.48 0.09
N ARG A 110 4.30 13.09 -1.10
CA ARG A 110 3.50 12.39 -2.10
C ARG A 110 4.31 11.28 -2.74
N ARG A 111 3.59 10.32 -3.31
CA ARG A 111 4.13 9.25 -4.14
C ARG A 111 3.69 9.51 -5.57
N GLU A 112 4.64 9.59 -6.49
CA GLU A 112 4.39 9.73 -7.92
C GLU A 112 4.61 8.42 -8.68
N GLY A 113 4.21 8.41 -9.95
CA GLY A 113 4.30 7.24 -10.84
C GLY A 113 2.99 6.48 -11.03
N PHE A 114 1.91 6.90 -10.36
CA PHE A 114 0.59 6.31 -10.55
C PHE A 114 -0.14 6.88 -11.77
N LEU A 115 -0.89 6.01 -12.46
CA LEU A 115 -1.79 6.40 -13.53
C LEU A 115 -2.95 7.24 -12.99
N THR A 116 -3.37 8.21 -13.79
CA THR A 116 -4.57 9.02 -13.51
C THR A 116 -5.84 8.30 -13.94
N ARG A 117 -7.01 8.85 -13.59
CA ARG A 117 -8.30 8.28 -14.01
C ARG A 117 -8.49 8.39 -15.52
N GLU A 118 -7.97 9.45 -16.13
CA GLU A 118 -8.03 9.70 -17.56
C GLU A 118 -7.22 8.66 -18.33
N GLN A 119 -6.09 8.22 -17.76
CA GLN A 119 -5.26 7.14 -18.32
C GLN A 119 -5.86 5.74 -18.09
N MET A 120 -6.79 5.60 -17.15
CA MET A 120 -7.43 4.33 -16.76
C MET A 120 -8.97 4.51 -16.67
N PRO A 121 -9.66 4.74 -17.80
CA PRO A 121 -11.08 5.12 -17.82
C PRO A 121 -12.02 4.03 -17.28
N GLN A 122 -11.60 2.76 -17.34
CA GLN A 122 -12.31 1.63 -16.74
C GLN A 122 -12.25 1.57 -15.20
N GLY A 123 -11.57 2.55 -14.58
CA GLY A 123 -11.33 2.63 -13.15
C GLY A 123 -10.14 1.79 -12.68
N GLY A 124 -9.83 1.90 -11.39
CA GLY A 124 -8.69 1.21 -10.79
C GLY A 124 -7.34 1.94 -10.96
N SER A 125 -7.36 3.25 -11.21
CA SER A 125 -6.15 4.07 -11.34
C SER A 125 -5.34 4.18 -10.04
N SER A 126 -6.00 4.13 -8.88
CA SER A 126 -5.33 4.14 -7.58
C SER A 126 -4.37 2.95 -7.45
N GLU A 127 -3.10 3.24 -7.11
CA GLU A 127 -2.05 2.22 -6.91
C GLU A 127 -1.71 1.43 -8.17
N THR A 128 -1.93 2.03 -9.34
CA THR A 128 -1.60 1.48 -10.65
C THR A 128 -0.51 2.31 -11.30
N PHE A 129 0.54 1.68 -11.80
CA PHE A 129 1.66 2.33 -12.48
C PHE A 129 1.59 2.12 -13.99
N ASP A 130 2.23 3.02 -14.74
CA ASP A 130 2.54 2.80 -16.16
C ASP A 130 3.56 1.65 -16.28
N ALA A 131 3.23 0.62 -17.06
CA ALA A 131 4.04 -0.57 -17.26
C ALA A 131 5.38 -0.27 -17.95
N ARG A 132 5.53 0.89 -18.61
CA ARG A 132 6.80 1.35 -19.19
C ARG A 132 7.76 1.88 -18.14
N LEU A 133 7.25 2.37 -17.01
CA LEU A 133 8.05 2.87 -15.88
C LEU A 133 8.28 1.79 -14.83
N VAL A 134 7.26 0.97 -14.59
CA VAL A 134 7.29 -0.17 -13.69
C VAL A 134 6.86 -1.41 -14.47
N SER A 135 7.84 -2.17 -14.97
CA SER A 135 7.53 -3.37 -15.75
C SER A 135 6.77 -4.42 -14.93
N PRO A 136 6.01 -5.33 -15.58
CA PRO A 136 5.33 -6.43 -14.88
C PRO A 136 6.28 -7.28 -14.05
N GLY A 137 7.46 -7.59 -14.59
CA GLY A 137 8.50 -8.33 -13.85
C GLY A 137 9.01 -7.56 -12.64
N ARG A 138 9.19 -6.24 -12.73
CA ARG A 138 9.59 -5.40 -11.59
C ARG A 138 8.53 -5.37 -10.50
N MET A 139 7.25 -5.25 -10.88
CA MET A 139 6.13 -5.32 -9.94
C MET A 139 6.07 -6.68 -9.24
N GLN A 140 6.20 -7.77 -9.99
CA GLN A 140 6.19 -9.12 -9.46
C GLN A 140 7.34 -9.34 -8.47
N LEU A 141 8.57 -8.96 -8.83
CA LEU A 141 9.74 -9.05 -7.94
C LEU A 141 9.57 -8.20 -6.68
N ALA A 142 9.07 -6.97 -6.80
CA ALA A 142 8.81 -6.13 -5.65
C ALA A 142 7.82 -6.78 -4.67
N LEU A 143 6.78 -7.44 -5.19
CA LEU A 143 5.82 -8.17 -4.37
C LEU A 143 6.48 -9.36 -3.65
N TYR A 144 7.29 -10.17 -4.35
CA TYR A 144 8.05 -11.26 -3.74
C TYR A 144 8.97 -10.78 -2.62
N PHE A 145 9.76 -9.73 -2.85
CA PHE A 145 10.68 -9.20 -1.84
C PHE A 145 9.95 -8.61 -0.64
N ALA A 146 8.85 -7.87 -0.86
CA ALA A 146 8.07 -7.29 0.22
C ALA A 146 7.39 -8.37 1.08
N GLU A 147 6.91 -9.46 0.47
CA GLU A 147 6.37 -10.62 1.19
C GLU A 147 7.47 -11.32 1.99
N ALA A 148 8.61 -11.62 1.38
CA ALA A 148 9.75 -12.26 2.05
C ALA A 148 10.27 -11.42 3.24
N GLU A 149 10.36 -10.10 3.09
CA GLU A 149 10.73 -9.20 4.19
C GLU A 149 9.71 -9.25 5.33
N GLN A 150 8.40 -9.25 5.01
CA GLN A 150 7.35 -9.37 6.03
C GLN A 150 7.46 -10.68 6.80
N ARG A 151 7.71 -11.80 6.10
CA ARG A 151 7.95 -13.11 6.73
C ARG A 151 9.16 -13.05 7.65
N ALA A 152 10.31 -12.66 7.12
CA ALA A 152 11.57 -12.64 7.88
C ALA A 152 11.49 -11.76 9.12
N ARG A 153 10.77 -10.62 9.04
CA ARG A 153 10.67 -9.66 10.14
C ARG A 153 9.71 -10.06 11.24
N TYR A 154 8.57 -10.65 10.91
CA TYR A 154 7.47 -10.87 11.88
C TYR A 154 7.16 -12.34 12.15
N TYR A 155 7.64 -13.23 11.27
CA TYR A 155 7.43 -14.66 11.33
C TYR A 155 8.74 -15.39 11.04
N PRO A 156 9.83 -15.09 11.79
CA PRO A 156 11.08 -15.81 11.60
C PRO A 156 10.86 -17.29 11.95
N ASP A 157 11.32 -18.17 11.05
CA ASP A 157 11.33 -19.59 11.33
C ASP A 157 12.17 -19.85 12.59
N ARG A 158 11.66 -20.73 13.46
CA ARG A 158 12.42 -21.25 14.60
C ARG A 158 12.85 -22.68 14.25
N GLU A 159 13.92 -23.17 14.88
CA GLU A 159 14.52 -24.48 14.55
C GLU A 159 13.47 -25.63 14.46
N ASP A 160 12.36 -25.54 15.20
CA ASP A 160 11.29 -26.53 15.23
C ASP A 160 10.00 -26.15 14.47
N ASP A 161 9.84 -24.89 14.03
CA ASP A 161 8.62 -24.38 13.39
C ASP A 161 8.91 -24.11 11.90
N LYS A 162 8.58 -25.08 11.04
CA LYS A 162 8.69 -24.91 9.59
C LYS A 162 7.56 -23.98 9.13
N ASP A 163 7.93 -22.79 8.64
CA ASP A 163 7.03 -21.77 8.09
C ASP A 163 6.06 -21.17 9.13
N ALA A 164 6.59 -20.33 10.03
CA ALA A 164 5.81 -19.64 11.05
C ALA A 164 4.70 -18.72 10.45
N PHE A 165 4.91 -18.23 9.23
CA PHE A 165 3.97 -17.38 8.51
C PHE A 165 2.73 -18.16 8.08
N GLU A 166 2.92 -19.30 7.41
CA GLU A 166 1.82 -20.16 6.99
C GLU A 166 1.14 -20.80 8.21
N ALA A 167 1.89 -21.19 9.25
CA ALA A 167 1.33 -21.68 10.50
C ALA A 167 0.41 -20.63 11.17
N ARG A 168 0.82 -19.34 11.17
CA ARG A 168 -0.07 -18.26 11.63
C ARG A 168 -1.31 -18.16 10.75
N ARG A 169 -1.16 -18.15 9.42
CA ARG A 169 -2.28 -18.04 8.49
C ARG A 169 -3.30 -19.15 8.70
N LEU A 170 -2.87 -20.41 8.77
CA LEU A 170 -3.74 -21.56 9.01
C LEU A 170 -4.50 -21.46 10.34
N ARG A 171 -3.85 -20.97 11.41
CA ARG A 171 -4.52 -20.72 12.70
C ARG A 171 -5.64 -19.68 12.59
N VAL A 172 -5.38 -18.57 11.88
CA VAL A 172 -6.40 -17.52 11.69
C VAL A 172 -7.55 -18.03 10.82
N VAL A 173 -7.26 -18.72 9.72
CA VAL A 173 -8.29 -19.34 8.85
C VAL A 173 -9.17 -20.29 9.65
N ARG A 174 -8.58 -21.22 10.39
CA ARG A 174 -9.31 -22.18 11.23
C ARG A 174 -10.19 -21.50 12.27
N ARG A 175 -9.69 -20.44 12.93
CA ARG A 175 -10.47 -19.65 13.88
C ARG A 175 -11.71 -19.05 13.21
N VAL A 176 -11.55 -18.42 12.05
CA VAL A 176 -12.65 -17.80 11.30
C VAL A 176 -13.68 -18.84 10.83
N GLU A 177 -13.23 -20.02 10.41
CA GLU A 177 -14.13 -21.13 10.03
C GLU A 177 -14.97 -21.60 11.21
N VAL A 178 -14.35 -21.81 12.38
CA VAL A 178 -15.06 -22.18 13.61
C VAL A 178 -16.09 -21.12 14.01
N GLU A 179 -15.73 -19.84 13.96
CA GLU A 179 -16.66 -18.74 14.24
C GLU A 179 -17.84 -18.69 13.26
N ARG A 180 -17.59 -18.91 11.96
CA ARG A 180 -18.65 -18.96 10.94
C ARG A 180 -19.61 -20.13 11.18
N LEU A 181 -19.09 -21.30 11.55
CA LEU A 181 -19.92 -22.46 11.88
C LEU A 181 -20.80 -22.19 13.11
N ARG A 182 -20.23 -21.62 14.18
CA ARG A 182 -20.99 -21.25 15.38
C ARG A 182 -22.13 -20.28 15.09
N ARG A 183 -21.93 -19.33 14.17
CA ARG A 183 -22.96 -18.35 13.77
C ARG A 183 -24.05 -18.91 12.87
N ARG A 184 -23.85 -20.07 12.23
CA ARG A 184 -24.86 -20.74 11.39
C ARG A 184 -25.82 -21.64 12.17
N VAL A 185 -25.53 -21.90 13.43
CA VAL A 185 -26.31 -22.80 14.31
C VAL A 185 -27.37 -22.03 15.14
N TYR A 186 -27.57 -20.75 14.86
CA TYR A 186 -28.62 -19.91 15.45
C TYR A 186 -29.48 -19.27 14.37
#